data_AF-A0A2M8RYH0-F1
#
_entry.id   AF-A0A2M8RYH0-F1
#
_cell.length_a   1.000
_cell.length_b   1.000
_cell.length_c   1.000
_cell.angle_alpha   90.00
_cell.angle_beta   90.00
_cell.angle_gamma   90.00
#
_symmetry.space_group_name_H-M   'P 1'
#
loop_
_entity.id
_entity.type
_entity.pdbx_description
1 polymer ?
#
loop_
_entity_poly.entity_id
_entity_poly.type
_entity_poly.pdbx_seq_one_letter_code
_entity_poly.pdbx_strand_id
1 'polypeptide(L)'
;MFWIKNGKQYREETSRKISWGHWFTFFNILWAIIIGSRYAFIIDWPDTLFGRLYFFVSLLGHFSFIVFAFYLLIIFPLSFIVKNNRTFRGLSVIFSTLCVTLLLVDTEVFSRFNLHLSSVVWNLLVNPENGELSRNWQIFFTAMPTILLLQMLFSRWSWEKLRSLERQKWLKAVGIFFVCAFTATHLIYAWADAYIYRPITMQKSNFPLSYPMTARSFLEKHGFLDKTQYSHTLEWEGRPEAAKIDYPKHALRFGEVKEKTNILLITVSGLRADAVRADKMPKLNAFAQQATRYINHYSTGNDNNSGLTGLFYGLTANYTDSLLSNKTRSVLMERLRQNNEYQIGLFSADQFKSPLFRQGIFPKNKLGARQGDNQSETARFIQWRKQAQQSDKPYFAYLSLSVETGLNETGYALALREIDSLLNEALTDESEDTLVIITAEHGYNFLNLDEKQQANYFARDEVQVPMIVRWSHLARGEIDKLTSHTDLLPALMKQVFRAENPVSDYAQGYDLFDAQQERNWVQAGNYRWNVIITPDGTQFHIDRRGNYQKYDRTYNKASSTHPPLGLFLEVFNQEDSFFEK
;
A
#
# COMPACT_ATOMS: atom_id res chain seq x y z
N MET A 1 -4.92 -21.96 65.17
CA MET A 1 -4.76 -20.50 65.45
C MET A 1 -4.44 -19.80 64.13
N PHE A 2 -5.47 -19.52 63.33
CA PHE A 2 -5.34 -18.82 62.04
C PHE A 2 -5.09 -17.34 62.32
N TRP A 3 -3.81 -16.95 62.26
CA TRP A 3 -3.37 -15.59 62.54
C TRP A 3 -3.85 -14.67 61.41
N ILE A 4 -4.85 -13.85 61.72
CA ILE A 4 -5.20 -12.63 61.00
C ILE A 4 -3.93 -11.77 61.02
N LYS A 5 -3.10 -11.86 59.98
CA LYS A 5 -2.00 -10.92 59.78
C LYS A 5 -2.62 -9.52 59.63
N ASN A 6 -2.32 -8.67 60.60
CA ASN A 6 -2.71 -7.27 60.71
C ASN A 6 -2.77 -6.55 59.35
N GLY A 7 -3.95 -6.05 58.97
CA GLY A 7 -4.15 -5.30 57.72
C GLY A 7 -3.17 -4.13 57.51
N LYS A 8 -2.58 -3.59 58.58
CA LYS A 8 -1.51 -2.57 58.51
C LYS A 8 -0.25 -3.08 57.80
N GLN A 9 0.27 -4.26 58.16
CA GLN A 9 1.48 -4.81 57.56
C GLN A 9 1.26 -5.14 56.07
N TYR A 10 0.09 -5.69 55.73
CA TYR A 10 -0.27 -5.95 54.34
C TYR A 10 -0.34 -4.65 53.52
N ARG A 11 -0.91 -3.57 54.07
CA ARG A 11 -0.99 -2.26 53.42
C ARG A 11 0.39 -1.66 53.19
N GLU A 12 1.29 -1.73 54.17
CA GLU A 12 2.67 -1.24 54.04
C GLU A 12 3.47 -2.04 53.00
N GLU A 13 3.39 -3.37 53.02
CA GLU A 13 4.07 -4.22 52.03
C GLU A 13 3.54 -3.98 50.62
N THR A 14 2.23 -3.81 50.46
CA THR A 14 1.60 -3.50 49.18
C THR A 14 2.00 -2.11 48.68
N SER A 15 1.99 -1.10 49.57
CA SER A 15 2.45 0.25 49.23
C SER A 15 3.90 0.25 48.74
N ARG A 16 4.80 -0.51 49.38
CA ARG A 16 6.19 -0.64 48.94
C ARG A 16 6.32 -1.29 47.57
N LYS A 17 5.50 -2.30 47.25
CA LYS A 17 5.47 -2.92 45.92
C LYS A 17 5.00 -1.95 44.85
N ILE A 18 3.98 -1.14 45.15
CA ILE A 18 3.46 -0.11 44.22
C ILE A 18 4.52 0.98 44.00
N SER A 19 5.14 1.51 45.05
CA SER A 19 6.24 2.48 44.94
C SER A 19 7.39 1.94 44.11
N TRP A 20 7.83 0.70 44.38
CA TRP A 20 8.87 0.03 43.60
C TRP A 20 8.44 -0.14 42.14
N GLY A 21 7.18 -0.53 41.93
CA GLY A 21 6.57 -0.69 40.62
C GLY A 21 6.68 0.58 39.78
N HIS A 22 6.40 1.76 40.32
CA HIS A 22 6.56 3.02 39.57
C HIS A 22 7.99 3.28 39.09
N TRP A 23 9.00 3.01 39.92
CA TRP A 23 10.41 3.17 39.53
C TRP A 23 10.84 2.12 38.50
N PHE A 24 10.36 0.90 38.64
CA PHE A 24 10.58 -0.18 37.68
C PHE A 24 9.93 0.11 36.33
N THR A 25 8.71 0.65 36.34
CA THR A 25 7.99 1.10 35.14
C THR A 25 8.73 2.26 34.47
N PHE A 26 9.19 3.26 35.24
CA PHE A 26 9.98 4.36 34.69
C PHE A 26 11.25 3.89 33.99
N PHE A 27 11.99 2.96 34.59
CA PHE A 27 13.15 2.33 33.94
C PHE A 27 12.78 1.64 32.62
N ASN A 28 11.66 0.92 32.59
CA ASN A 28 11.18 0.27 31.38
C ASN A 28 10.69 1.26 30.31
N ILE A 29 10.14 2.42 30.70
CA ILE A 29 9.81 3.51 29.78
C ILE A 29 11.07 4.00 29.06
N LEU A 30 12.16 4.24 29.81
CA LEU A 30 13.43 4.66 29.21
C LEU A 30 13.98 3.62 28.23
N TRP A 31 13.94 2.34 28.58
CA TRP A 31 14.36 1.27 27.68
C TRP A 31 13.48 1.15 26.44
N ALA A 32 12.17 1.28 26.59
CA ALA A 32 11.24 1.27 25.45
C ALA A 32 11.49 2.45 24.51
N ILE A 33 11.79 3.65 25.03
CA ILE A 33 12.16 4.82 24.21
C ILE A 33 13.50 4.59 23.49
N ILE A 34 14.52 4.04 24.16
CA ILE A 34 15.82 3.76 23.55
C ILE A 34 15.67 2.75 22.41
N ILE A 35 14.97 1.65 22.62
CA ILE A 35 14.73 0.64 21.58
C ILE A 35 13.83 1.22 20.48
N GLY A 36 12.78 1.93 20.86
CA GLY A 36 11.86 2.62 19.93
C GLY A 36 12.54 3.70 19.09
N SER A 37 13.62 4.32 19.55
CA SER A 37 14.37 5.27 18.72
C SER A 37 15.00 4.61 17.49
N ARG A 38 15.12 3.27 17.44
CA ARG A 38 15.53 2.55 16.23
C ARG A 38 14.59 2.82 15.06
N TYR A 39 13.29 3.02 15.30
CA TYR A 39 12.33 3.35 14.23
C TYR A 39 12.72 4.65 13.51
N ALA A 40 13.39 5.61 14.17
CA ALA A 40 13.85 6.85 13.56
C ALA A 40 14.84 6.65 12.39
N PHE A 41 15.52 5.50 12.35
CA PHE A 41 16.50 5.15 11.31
C PHE A 41 15.92 4.23 10.22
N ILE A 42 14.64 3.88 10.33
CA ILE A 42 13.94 2.99 9.40
C ILE A 42 12.85 3.76 8.63
N ILE A 43 12.27 4.79 9.26
CA ILE A 43 11.16 5.57 8.69
C ILE A 43 11.64 6.74 7.83
N ASP A 44 10.76 7.19 6.93
CA ASP A 44 10.87 8.48 6.25
C ASP A 44 10.98 9.63 7.26
N TRP A 45 12.10 10.36 7.23
CA TRP A 45 12.30 11.47 8.14
C TRP A 45 11.51 12.72 7.70
N PRO A 46 10.77 13.40 8.60
CA PRO A 46 9.99 14.58 8.22
C PRO A 46 10.87 15.75 7.76
N ASP A 47 10.48 16.39 6.65
CA ASP A 47 11.22 17.53 6.09
C ASP A 47 11.01 18.83 6.89
N THR A 48 9.97 18.91 7.73
CA THR A 48 9.62 20.11 8.49
C THR A 48 10.02 20.01 9.96
N LEU A 49 10.37 21.15 10.57
CA LEU A 49 10.65 21.23 12.01
C LEU A 49 9.47 20.70 12.85
N PHE A 50 8.24 21.01 12.44
CA PHE A 50 7.05 20.59 13.17
C PHE A 50 6.84 19.06 13.12
N GLY A 51 7.07 18.43 11.96
CA GLY A 51 7.05 16.97 11.84
C GLY A 51 8.13 16.30 12.69
N ARG A 52 9.34 16.86 12.73
CA ARG A 52 10.45 16.36 13.56
C ARG A 52 10.15 16.47 15.05
N LEU A 53 9.61 17.62 15.49
CA LEU A 53 9.20 17.79 16.89
C LEU A 53 8.07 16.83 17.25
N TYR A 54 7.11 16.63 16.36
CA TYR A 54 6.05 15.65 16.54
C TYR A 54 6.60 14.23 16.75
N PHE A 55 7.60 13.81 15.98
CA PHE A 55 8.23 12.49 16.14
C PHE A 55 8.73 12.26 17.58
N PHE A 56 9.43 13.25 18.16
CA PHE A 56 9.93 13.10 19.53
C PHE A 56 8.80 13.14 20.56
N VAL A 57 7.80 14.00 20.37
CA VAL A 57 6.61 14.05 21.25
C VAL A 57 5.86 12.71 21.21
N SER A 58 5.66 12.15 20.02
CA SER A 58 4.97 10.87 19.80
C SER A 58 5.78 9.69 20.33
N LEU A 59 7.09 9.66 20.13
CA LEU A 59 7.98 8.64 20.69
C LEU A 59 7.89 8.61 22.23
N LEU A 60 8.04 9.77 22.86
CA LEU A 60 8.01 9.88 24.32
C LEU A 60 6.61 9.58 24.88
N GLY A 61 5.56 10.12 24.27
CA GLY A 61 4.17 9.93 24.69
C GLY A 61 3.70 8.48 24.54
N HIS A 62 3.96 7.87 23.38
CA HIS A 62 3.47 6.54 23.04
C HIS A 62 4.09 5.44 23.91
N PHE A 63 5.42 5.38 23.98
CA PHE A 63 6.10 4.33 24.75
C PHE A 63 5.93 4.51 26.26
N SER A 64 5.82 5.75 26.76
CA SER A 64 5.49 5.98 28.16
C SER A 64 4.09 5.48 28.50
N PHE A 65 3.10 5.74 27.63
CA PHE A 65 1.73 5.26 27.80
C PHE A 65 1.65 3.73 27.77
N ILE A 66 2.22 3.06 26.76
CA ILE A 66 2.13 1.59 26.62
C ILE A 66 2.74 0.88 27.84
N VAL A 67 3.95 1.27 28.23
CA VAL A 67 4.63 0.64 29.37
C VAL A 67 3.87 0.89 30.67
N PHE A 68 3.34 2.11 30.87
CA PHE A 68 2.52 2.41 32.04
C PHE A 68 1.16 1.68 32.02
N ALA A 69 0.54 1.49 30.85
CA ALA A 69 -0.68 0.72 30.69
C ALA A 69 -0.46 -0.75 31.07
N PHE A 70 0.62 -1.38 30.62
CA PHE A 70 0.97 -2.74 31.05
C PHE A 70 1.24 -2.83 32.55
N TYR A 71 1.87 -1.80 33.14
CA TYR A 71 2.00 -1.72 34.59
C TYR A 71 0.63 -1.71 35.27
N LEU A 72 -0.31 -0.85 34.84
CA LEU A 72 -1.64 -0.75 35.44
C LEU A 72 -2.48 -2.01 35.26
N LEU A 73 -2.39 -2.68 34.11
CA LEU A 73 -3.23 -3.84 33.79
C LEU A 73 -2.69 -5.14 34.40
N ILE A 74 -1.37 -5.26 34.60
CA ILE A 74 -0.73 -6.54 34.96
C ILE A 74 0.03 -6.40 36.28
N ILE A 75 1.04 -5.53 36.35
CA ILE A 75 1.93 -5.43 37.51
C ILE A 75 1.20 -4.87 38.74
N PHE A 76 0.32 -3.89 38.56
CA PHE A 76 -0.41 -3.26 39.65
C PHE A 76 -1.37 -4.25 40.33
N PRO A 77 -2.25 -5.00 39.62
CA PRO A 77 -3.07 -6.06 40.23
C PRO A 77 -2.23 -7.16 40.90
N LEU A 78 -1.11 -7.57 40.27
CA LEU A 78 -0.18 -8.55 40.84
C LEU A 78 0.38 -8.12 42.19
N SER A 79 0.51 -6.81 42.45
CA SER A 79 1.02 -6.30 43.73
C SER A 79 0.11 -6.64 44.92
N PHE A 80 -1.20 -6.78 44.67
CA PHE A 80 -2.21 -7.20 45.66
C PHE A 80 -2.30 -8.73 45.77
N ILE A 81 -2.22 -9.44 44.64
CA ILE A 81 -2.38 -10.90 44.61
C ILE A 81 -1.14 -11.61 45.17
N VAL A 82 0.06 -11.19 44.76
CA VAL A 82 1.31 -11.88 45.10
C VAL A 82 1.87 -11.36 46.41
N LYS A 83 1.70 -12.12 47.49
CA LYS A 83 2.15 -11.73 48.83
C LYS A 83 3.68 -11.58 48.93
N ASN A 84 4.44 -12.53 48.40
CA ASN A 84 5.91 -12.52 48.46
C ASN A 84 6.53 -11.46 47.53
N ASN A 85 7.29 -10.51 48.09
CA ASN A 85 7.94 -9.45 47.31
C ASN A 85 8.97 -9.96 46.29
N ARG A 86 9.67 -11.07 46.58
CA ARG A 86 10.67 -11.63 45.66
C ARG A 86 9.98 -12.24 44.44
N THR A 87 8.91 -12.99 44.68
CA THR A 87 8.08 -13.57 43.61
C THR A 87 7.42 -12.48 42.77
N PHE A 88 6.84 -11.45 43.41
CA PHE A 88 6.25 -10.31 42.71
C PHE A 88 7.27 -9.64 41.78
N ARG A 89 8.44 -9.29 42.29
CA ARG A 89 9.52 -8.67 41.50
C ARG A 89 10.04 -9.60 40.40
N GLY A 90 10.17 -10.90 40.68
CA GLY A 90 10.58 -11.90 39.69
C GLY A 90 9.61 -11.99 38.51
N LEU A 91 8.30 -12.04 38.80
CA LEU A 91 7.25 -12.04 37.78
C LEU A 91 7.25 -10.74 36.97
N SER A 92 7.40 -9.58 37.61
CA SER A 92 7.51 -8.29 36.91
C SER A 92 8.73 -8.24 36.00
N VAL A 93 9.89 -8.75 36.44
CA VAL A 93 11.11 -8.82 35.64
C VAL A 93 10.94 -9.73 34.43
N ILE A 94 10.37 -10.92 34.60
CA ILE A 94 10.11 -11.86 33.50
C ILE A 94 9.18 -11.21 32.48
N PHE A 95 8.06 -10.66 32.95
CA PHE A 95 7.08 -10.01 32.09
C PHE A 95 7.68 -8.83 31.30
N SER A 96 8.38 -7.91 31.98
CA SER A 96 9.05 -6.78 31.31
C SER A 96 10.12 -7.23 30.33
N THR A 97 10.88 -8.29 30.64
CA THR A 97 11.87 -8.87 29.72
C THR A 97 11.20 -9.38 28.44
N LEU A 98 10.06 -10.07 28.56
CA LEU A 98 9.30 -10.53 27.40
C LEU A 98 8.79 -9.36 26.55
N CYS A 99 8.20 -8.32 27.16
CA CYS A 99 7.72 -7.15 26.45
C CYS A 99 8.84 -6.38 25.72
N VAL A 100 9.98 -6.17 26.39
CA VAL A 100 11.14 -5.47 25.80
C VAL A 100 11.75 -6.30 24.67
N THR A 101 11.83 -7.62 24.83
CA THR A 101 12.29 -8.52 23.76
C THR A 101 11.33 -8.48 22.57
N LEU A 102 10.01 -8.48 22.82
CA LEU A 102 9.00 -8.38 21.77
C LEU A 102 9.10 -7.06 21.00
N LEU A 103 9.34 -5.94 21.70
CA LEU A 103 9.58 -4.64 21.05
C LEU A 103 10.85 -4.67 20.19
N LEU A 104 11.92 -5.30 20.66
CA LEU A 104 13.15 -5.46 19.89
C LEU A 104 12.93 -6.30 18.63
N VAL A 105 12.17 -7.40 18.74
CA VAL A 105 11.76 -8.21 17.60
C VAL A 105 10.96 -7.38 16.61
N ASP A 106 9.96 -6.63 17.08
CA ASP A 106 9.14 -5.76 16.23
C ASP A 106 9.98 -4.75 15.44
N THR A 107 10.98 -4.10 16.06
CA THR A 107 11.86 -3.16 15.34
C THR A 107 12.61 -3.80 14.17
N GLU A 108 12.99 -5.07 14.26
CA GLU A 108 13.64 -5.78 13.16
C GLU A 108 12.64 -6.19 12.08
N VAL A 109 11.46 -6.66 12.51
CA VAL A 109 10.37 -7.01 11.59
C VAL A 109 9.98 -5.79 10.75
N PHE A 110 9.82 -4.65 11.40
CA PHE A 110 9.53 -3.37 10.74
C PHE A 110 10.66 -2.96 9.79
N SER A 111 11.94 -3.16 10.17
CA SER A 111 13.08 -2.89 9.28
C SER A 111 13.10 -3.74 8.00
N ARG A 112 12.48 -4.92 8.01
CA ARG A 112 12.50 -5.86 6.88
C ARG A 112 11.28 -5.77 5.99
N PHE A 113 10.11 -5.56 6.59
CA PHE A 113 8.82 -5.67 5.92
C PHE A 113 7.97 -4.41 5.97
N ASN A 114 8.47 -3.34 6.62
CA ASN A 114 7.71 -2.11 6.89
C ASN A 114 6.33 -2.36 7.57
N LEU A 115 6.22 -3.50 8.26
CA LEU A 115 5.05 -3.98 8.96
C LEU A 115 5.43 -4.28 10.41
N HIS A 116 4.53 -3.96 11.33
CA HIS A 116 4.67 -4.39 12.73
C HIS A 116 4.27 -5.85 12.90
N LEU A 117 4.63 -6.41 14.05
CA LEU A 117 4.34 -7.81 14.37
C LEU A 117 2.82 -8.07 14.35
N SER A 118 2.41 -8.99 13.46
CA SER A 118 1.02 -9.44 13.28
C SER A 118 0.97 -10.97 13.25
N SER A 119 -0.22 -11.56 13.17
CA SER A 119 -0.36 -13.03 13.09
C SER A 119 0.29 -13.60 11.83
N VAL A 120 0.13 -12.93 10.68
CA VAL A 120 0.78 -13.32 9.42
C VAL A 120 2.28 -13.23 9.57
N VAL A 121 2.77 -12.09 10.06
CA VAL A 121 4.21 -11.85 10.17
C VAL A 121 4.84 -12.82 11.17
N TRP A 122 4.22 -13.08 12.32
CA TRP A 122 4.66 -14.10 13.28
C TRP A 122 4.80 -15.48 12.64
N ASN A 123 3.82 -15.89 11.82
CA ASN A 123 3.88 -17.17 11.13
C ASN A 123 5.02 -17.22 10.09
N LEU A 124 5.32 -16.11 9.40
CA LEU A 124 6.48 -16.02 8.50
C LEU A 124 7.80 -16.26 9.25
N LEU A 125 7.87 -15.77 10.49
CA LEU A 125 9.09 -15.72 11.31
C LEU A 125 9.40 -17.05 12.00
N VAL A 126 8.36 -17.76 12.45
CA VAL A 126 8.50 -19.03 13.19
C VAL A 126 8.59 -20.23 12.25
N ASN A 127 8.16 -20.12 10.99
CA ASN A 127 8.14 -21.27 10.07
C ASN A 127 9.57 -21.68 9.63
N PRO A 128 10.01 -22.92 9.94
CA PRO A 128 11.36 -23.41 9.61
C PRO A 128 11.65 -23.55 8.11
N GLU A 129 10.63 -23.60 7.24
CA GLU A 129 10.82 -23.68 5.80
C GLU A 129 11.48 -22.42 5.21
N ASN A 130 11.36 -21.27 5.89
CA ASN A 130 12.00 -20.01 5.50
C ASN A 130 13.37 -19.87 6.18
N GLY A 131 14.29 -20.78 5.86
CA GLY A 131 15.55 -21.00 6.59
C GLY A 131 16.45 -19.76 6.81
N GLU A 132 16.43 -18.76 5.92
CA GLU A 132 17.21 -17.53 6.09
C GLU A 132 16.65 -16.59 7.17
N LEU A 133 15.32 -16.53 7.30
CA LEU A 133 14.66 -15.74 8.32
C LEU A 133 14.84 -16.39 9.69
N SER A 134 14.62 -17.72 9.79
CA SER A 134 14.79 -18.48 11.02
C SER A 134 16.22 -18.39 11.59
N ARG A 135 17.25 -18.38 10.72
CA ARG A 135 18.66 -18.31 11.14
C ARG A 135 19.05 -16.96 11.77
N ASN A 136 18.47 -15.86 11.29
CA ASN A 136 18.72 -14.52 11.85
C ASN A 136 18.07 -14.30 13.22
N TRP A 137 17.01 -15.05 13.55
CA TRP A 137 16.25 -14.89 14.79
C TRP A 137 17.00 -15.30 16.06
N GLN A 138 18.03 -16.14 15.93
CA GLN A 138 18.91 -16.51 17.03
C GLN A 138 19.60 -15.29 17.68
N ILE A 139 19.75 -14.19 16.94
CA ILE A 139 20.32 -12.94 17.48
C ILE A 139 19.45 -12.33 18.59
N PHE A 140 18.12 -12.54 18.55
CA PHE A 140 17.22 -12.06 19.61
C PHE A 140 17.32 -12.87 20.88
N PHE A 141 17.51 -14.19 20.77
CA PHE A 141 17.80 -15.06 21.90
C PHE A 141 19.15 -14.73 22.55
N THR A 142 20.06 -14.07 21.83
CA THR A 142 21.32 -13.55 22.38
C THR A 142 21.09 -12.26 23.20
N ALA A 143 20.17 -11.39 22.78
CA ALA A 143 19.84 -10.16 23.50
C ALA A 143 18.93 -10.39 24.73
N MET A 144 18.09 -11.43 24.73
CA MET A 144 17.17 -11.69 25.85
C MET A 144 17.88 -11.89 27.21
N PRO A 145 18.97 -12.69 27.35
CA PRO A 145 19.70 -12.81 28.61
C PRO A 145 20.30 -11.50 29.11
N THR A 146 20.76 -10.63 28.21
CA THR A 146 21.34 -9.33 28.62
C THR A 146 20.25 -8.38 29.10
N ILE A 147 19.09 -8.34 28.41
CA ILE A 147 17.90 -7.61 28.87
C ILE A 147 17.45 -8.14 30.24
N LEU A 148 17.34 -9.46 30.40
CA LEU A 148 16.95 -10.09 31.66
C LEU A 148 17.90 -9.70 32.79
N LEU A 149 19.21 -9.77 32.56
CA LEU A 149 20.23 -9.39 33.53
C LEU A 149 20.06 -7.92 33.96
N LEU A 150 19.90 -7.01 33.01
CA LEU A 150 19.69 -5.58 33.29
C LEU A 150 18.42 -5.34 34.11
N GLN A 151 17.31 -6.01 33.77
CA GLN A 151 16.05 -5.94 34.52
C GLN A 151 16.20 -6.50 35.94
N MET A 152 16.93 -7.61 36.12
CA MET A 152 17.21 -8.19 37.44
C MET A 152 18.07 -7.27 38.30
N LEU A 153 19.15 -6.71 37.73
CA LEU A 153 20.04 -5.78 38.42
C LEU A 153 19.29 -4.53 38.86
N PHE A 154 18.52 -3.91 37.96
CA PHE A 154 17.72 -2.73 38.30
C PHE A 154 16.62 -3.06 39.31
N SER A 155 15.93 -4.19 39.17
CA SER A 155 14.93 -4.67 40.13
C SER A 155 15.49 -4.81 41.54
N ARG A 156 16.69 -5.39 41.66
CA ARG A 156 17.39 -5.55 42.95
C ARG A 156 17.80 -4.20 43.51
N TRP A 157 18.48 -3.39 42.72
CA TRP A 157 18.98 -2.09 43.14
C TRP A 157 17.84 -1.15 43.59
N SER A 158 16.78 -1.04 42.80
CA SER A 158 15.64 -0.16 43.10
C SER A 158 14.89 -0.61 44.37
N TRP A 159 14.86 -1.91 44.67
CA TRP A 159 14.27 -2.40 45.91
C TRP A 159 15.14 -2.09 47.14
N GLU A 160 16.45 -2.29 47.03
CA GLU A 160 17.41 -1.98 48.10
C GLU A 160 17.47 -0.46 48.40
N LYS A 161 17.32 0.38 47.37
CA LYS A 161 17.32 1.84 47.48
C LYS A 161 15.92 2.48 47.53
N LEU A 162 14.86 1.69 47.72
CA LEU A 162 13.48 2.17 47.64
C LEU A 162 13.19 3.39 48.53
N ARG A 163 13.68 3.39 49.79
CA ARG A 163 13.50 4.52 50.71
C ARG A 163 14.12 5.83 50.20
N SER A 164 15.23 5.74 49.48
CA SER A 164 15.89 6.91 48.87
C SER A 164 15.11 7.38 47.65
N LEU A 165 14.61 6.44 46.85
CA LEU A 165 13.82 6.70 45.67
C LEU A 165 12.45 7.32 46.02
N GLU A 166 11.77 6.85 47.07
CA GLU A 166 10.48 7.42 47.52
C GLU A 166 10.58 8.90 47.94
N ARG A 167 11.77 9.36 48.36
CA ARG A 167 11.99 10.79 48.69
C ARG A 167 12.08 11.67 47.45
N GLN A 168 12.34 11.08 46.27
CA GLN A 168 12.49 11.82 45.03
C GLN A 168 11.12 12.19 44.45
N LYS A 169 10.78 13.48 44.53
CA LYS A 169 9.48 13.99 44.04
C LYS A 169 9.47 14.28 42.54
N TRP A 170 10.63 14.34 41.89
CA TRP A 170 10.76 14.68 40.46
C TRP A 170 10.06 13.68 39.54
N LEU A 171 9.95 12.40 39.96
CA LEU A 171 9.25 11.37 39.18
C LEU A 171 7.78 11.74 38.92
N LYS A 172 7.14 12.49 39.83
CA LYS A 172 5.77 13.00 39.63
C LYS A 172 5.71 14.00 38.48
N ALA A 173 6.66 14.94 38.41
CA ALA A 173 6.75 15.91 37.33
C ALA A 173 7.02 15.24 35.97
N VAL A 174 7.89 14.22 35.97
CA VAL A 174 8.15 13.42 34.77
C VAL A 174 6.93 12.60 34.34
N GLY A 175 6.16 12.06 35.28
CA GLY A 175 4.88 11.42 34.98
C GLY A 175 3.89 12.38 34.32
N ILE A 176 3.76 13.61 34.84
CA ILE A 176 2.92 14.66 34.23
C ILE A 176 3.41 14.99 32.82
N PHE A 177 4.72 15.15 32.63
CA PHE A 177 5.30 15.39 31.32
C PHE A 177 4.95 14.30 30.30
N PHE A 178 5.07 13.01 30.68
CA PHE A 178 4.70 11.90 29.80
C PHE A 178 3.21 11.87 29.46
N VAL A 179 2.34 12.15 30.44
CA VAL A 179 0.89 12.28 30.18
C VAL A 179 0.62 13.42 29.21
N CYS A 180 1.24 14.59 29.41
CA CYS A 180 1.12 15.71 28.50
C CYS A 180 1.65 15.38 27.10
N ALA A 181 2.78 14.69 26.97
CA ALA A 181 3.34 14.27 25.69
C ALA A 181 2.41 13.28 24.96
N PHE A 182 1.85 12.30 25.68
CA PHE A 182 0.86 11.38 25.13
C PHE A 182 -0.40 12.11 24.65
N THR A 183 -0.96 13.01 25.47
CA THR A 183 -2.12 13.82 25.07
C THR A 183 -1.79 14.71 23.87
N ALA A 184 -0.62 15.36 23.86
CA ALA A 184 -0.17 16.18 22.74
C ALA A 184 -0.03 15.37 21.45
N THR A 185 0.47 14.13 21.52
CA THR A 185 0.59 13.22 20.38
C THR A 185 -0.76 13.04 19.67
N HIS A 186 -1.82 12.79 20.43
CA HIS A 186 -3.16 12.58 19.87
C HIS A 186 -3.80 13.88 19.38
N LEU A 187 -3.67 14.99 20.12
CA LEU A 187 -4.26 16.27 19.73
C LEU A 187 -3.59 16.87 18.48
N ILE A 188 -2.25 16.84 18.43
CA ILE A 188 -1.49 17.32 17.27
C ILE A 188 -1.80 16.46 16.05
N TYR A 189 -1.90 15.13 16.22
CA TYR A 189 -2.27 14.26 15.11
C TYR A 189 -3.70 14.51 14.63
N ALA A 190 -4.67 14.68 15.53
CA ALA A 190 -6.06 14.96 15.16
C ALA A 190 -6.19 16.24 14.34
N TRP A 191 -5.41 17.28 14.68
CA TRP A 191 -5.28 18.49 13.86
C TRP A 191 -4.62 18.20 12.52
N ALA A 192 -3.48 17.51 12.49
CA ALA A 192 -2.74 17.22 11.27
C ALA A 192 -3.56 16.37 10.29
N ASP A 193 -4.33 15.41 10.79
CA ASP A 193 -5.23 14.56 10.01
C ASP A 193 -6.38 15.34 9.37
N ALA A 194 -6.94 16.32 10.09
CA ALA A 194 -8.03 17.16 9.60
C ALA A 194 -7.58 18.16 8.53
N TYR A 195 -6.37 18.70 8.67
CA TYR A 195 -5.79 19.68 7.75
C TYR A 195 -4.82 19.07 6.73
N ILE A 196 -4.74 17.73 6.62
CA ILE A 196 -3.91 17.01 5.64
C ILE A 196 -2.42 17.43 5.76
N TYR A 197 -1.93 17.63 7.00
CA TYR A 197 -0.54 18.01 7.26
C TYR A 197 0.39 16.79 7.20
N ARG A 198 0.83 16.46 5.98
CA ARG A 198 1.64 15.28 5.61
C ARG A 198 2.82 14.97 6.55
N PRO A 199 3.68 15.95 6.93
CA PRO A 199 4.86 15.64 7.75
C PRO A 199 4.56 15.00 9.11
N ILE A 200 3.31 15.03 9.58
CA ILE A 200 2.86 14.37 10.81
C ILE A 200 2.04 13.12 10.51
N THR A 201 1.11 13.18 9.55
CA THR A 201 0.23 12.05 9.23
C THR A 201 0.96 10.88 8.58
N MET A 202 2.06 11.11 7.86
CA MET A 202 2.95 10.04 7.37
C MET A 202 3.56 9.21 8.50
N GLN A 203 3.60 9.73 9.72
CA GLN A 203 4.18 9.05 10.89
C GLN A 203 3.21 8.12 11.63
N LYS A 204 1.98 7.96 11.11
CA LYS A 204 0.89 7.20 11.77
C LYS A 204 1.28 5.77 12.16
N SER A 205 2.05 5.12 11.28
CA SER A 205 2.39 3.70 11.38
C SER A 205 3.85 3.48 11.79
N ASN A 206 4.50 4.47 12.41
CA ASN A 206 5.92 4.36 12.77
C ASN A 206 6.17 3.47 13.99
N PHE A 207 5.17 3.34 14.89
CA PHE A 207 5.34 2.65 16.16
C PHE A 207 4.31 1.52 16.31
N PRO A 208 4.71 0.38 16.92
CA PRO A 208 3.81 -0.73 17.16
C PRO A 208 2.70 -0.32 18.12
N LEU A 209 1.49 -0.84 17.88
CA LEU A 209 0.29 -0.53 18.67
C LEU A 209 -0.07 0.97 18.69
N SER A 210 0.44 1.77 17.76
CA SER A 210 0.09 3.19 17.65
C SER A 210 -1.19 3.38 16.83
N TYR A 211 -2.15 4.07 17.44
CA TYR A 211 -3.38 4.48 16.78
C TYR A 211 -3.64 5.96 17.12
N PRO A 212 -2.90 6.89 16.47
CA PRO A 212 -3.11 8.32 16.69
C PRO A 212 -4.57 8.72 16.45
N MET A 213 -5.07 9.66 17.25
CA MET A 213 -6.50 9.99 17.26
C MET A 213 -6.87 10.79 16.01
N THR A 214 -7.91 10.36 15.31
CA THR A 214 -8.56 11.15 14.26
C THR A 214 -9.88 11.70 14.79
N ALA A 215 -10.16 12.99 14.57
CA ALA A 215 -11.39 13.63 15.05
C ALA A 215 -12.33 14.07 13.92
N ARG A 216 -12.22 13.45 12.73
CA ARG A 216 -12.91 13.90 11.49
C ARG A 216 -14.42 14.11 11.68
N SER A 217 -15.15 13.10 12.16
CA SER A 217 -16.60 13.21 12.39
C SER A 217 -16.98 14.23 13.47
N PHE A 218 -16.12 14.40 14.48
CA PHE A 218 -16.34 15.43 15.51
C PHE A 218 -16.16 16.84 14.91
N LEU A 219 -15.10 17.06 14.15
CA LEU A 219 -14.80 18.34 13.50
C LEU A 219 -15.84 18.68 12.43
N GLU A 220 -16.28 17.69 11.64
CA GLU A 220 -17.35 17.81 10.66
C GLU A 220 -18.65 18.29 11.33
N LYS A 221 -19.08 17.61 12.40
CA LYS A 221 -20.30 17.95 13.12
C LYS A 221 -20.30 19.38 13.70
N HIS A 222 -19.12 19.92 14.02
CA HIS A 222 -18.96 21.27 14.56
C HIS A 222 -18.59 22.32 13.51
N GLY A 223 -18.60 21.97 12.22
CA GLY A 223 -18.34 22.90 11.12
C GLY A 223 -16.86 23.25 10.90
N PHE A 224 -15.93 22.49 11.49
CA PHE A 224 -14.48 22.69 11.31
C PHE A 224 -13.88 21.88 10.16
N LEU A 225 -14.65 20.96 9.55
CA LEU A 225 -14.21 20.14 8.44
C LEU A 225 -15.35 19.93 7.43
N ASP A 226 -15.11 20.23 6.16
CA ASP A 226 -16.02 19.87 5.07
C ASP A 226 -15.62 18.49 4.52
N LYS A 227 -16.51 17.51 4.70
CA LYS A 227 -16.26 16.13 4.28
C LYS A 227 -16.10 16.00 2.77
N THR A 228 -16.83 16.78 1.98
CA THR A 228 -16.78 16.70 0.51
C THR A 228 -15.44 17.22 -0.01
N GLN A 229 -14.99 18.38 0.51
CA GLN A 229 -13.69 18.94 0.19
C GLN A 229 -12.56 18.02 0.67
N TYR A 230 -12.69 17.45 1.88
CA TYR A 230 -11.70 16.54 2.43
C TYR A 230 -11.54 15.27 1.57
N SER A 231 -12.65 14.60 1.24
CA SER A 231 -12.63 13.41 0.37
C SER A 231 -12.08 13.74 -1.01
N HIS A 232 -12.49 14.85 -1.62
CA HIS A 232 -11.96 15.30 -2.89
C HIS A 232 -10.45 15.55 -2.84
N THR A 233 -9.95 16.16 -1.76
CA THR A 233 -8.51 16.42 -1.60
C THR A 233 -7.72 15.12 -1.45
N LEU A 234 -8.23 14.14 -0.67
CA LEU A 234 -7.60 12.82 -0.55
C LEU A 234 -7.54 12.08 -1.88
N GLU A 235 -8.61 12.14 -2.67
CA GLU A 235 -8.64 11.51 -3.98
C GLU A 235 -7.67 12.20 -4.95
N TRP A 236 -7.61 13.54 -4.89
CA TRP A 236 -6.84 14.37 -5.81
C TRP A 236 -5.33 14.42 -5.52
N GLU A 237 -4.95 14.47 -4.25
CA GLU A 237 -3.56 14.61 -3.79
C GLU A 237 -2.97 13.30 -3.24
N GLY A 238 -3.80 12.26 -3.11
CA GLY A 238 -3.43 11.03 -2.42
C GLY A 238 -3.49 11.19 -0.91
N ARG A 239 -3.40 10.06 -0.21
CA ARG A 239 -3.41 10.05 1.25
C ARG A 239 -2.18 10.71 1.85
N PRO A 240 -2.34 11.58 2.87
CA PRO A 240 -1.22 12.23 3.53
C PRO A 240 -0.38 11.26 4.38
N GLU A 241 -0.87 10.05 4.66
CA GLU A 241 -0.05 8.99 5.27
C GLU A 241 0.84 8.20 4.30
N ALA A 242 0.76 8.44 2.98
CA ALA A 242 1.54 7.69 2.00
C ALA A 242 3.04 7.99 2.12
N ALA A 243 3.88 6.94 2.01
CA ALA A 243 5.33 7.05 2.09
C ALA A 243 5.90 7.78 0.86
N LYS A 244 7.12 8.33 0.97
CA LYS A 244 7.82 8.87 -0.21
C LYS A 244 8.23 7.75 -1.17
N ILE A 245 8.43 8.10 -2.43
CA ILE A 245 8.75 7.15 -3.51
C ILE A 245 10.07 7.54 -4.16
N ASP A 246 10.94 6.55 -4.35
CA ASP A 246 12.19 6.62 -5.10
C ASP A 246 11.99 5.93 -6.46
N TYR A 247 11.49 6.69 -7.45
CA TYR A 247 11.10 6.16 -8.76
C TYR A 247 11.43 7.13 -9.92
N PRO A 248 12.08 6.66 -11.00
CA PRO A 248 12.83 5.39 -11.08
C PRO A 248 14.05 5.45 -10.17
N LYS A 249 14.55 4.30 -9.70
CA LYS A 249 15.73 4.23 -8.81
C LYS A 249 16.98 4.81 -9.45
N HIS A 250 17.09 4.61 -10.76
CA HIS A 250 18.21 5.07 -11.56
C HIS A 250 17.71 5.72 -12.83
N ALA A 251 18.46 6.72 -13.32
CA ALA A 251 18.15 7.35 -14.60
C ALA A 251 18.21 6.31 -15.73
N LEU A 252 17.17 6.29 -16.58
CA LEU A 252 17.02 5.31 -17.64
C LEU A 252 17.91 5.62 -18.84
N ARG A 253 18.50 4.56 -19.40
CA ARG A 253 19.31 4.54 -20.61
C ARG A 253 18.62 3.71 -21.66
N PHE A 254 18.72 4.16 -22.91
CA PHE A 254 18.06 3.57 -24.05
C PHE A 254 19.09 3.31 -25.14
N GLY A 255 19.06 2.09 -25.69
CA GLY A 255 19.83 1.72 -26.87
C GLY A 255 19.26 2.36 -28.14
N GLU A 256 19.90 2.06 -29.26
CA GLU A 256 19.47 2.56 -30.56
C GLU A 256 18.12 1.96 -30.99
N VAL A 257 17.15 2.82 -31.28
CA VAL A 257 15.82 2.44 -31.78
C VAL A 257 15.85 2.45 -33.31
N LYS A 258 15.92 1.27 -33.93
CA LYS A 258 16.00 1.10 -35.39
C LYS A 258 14.67 1.34 -36.11
N GLU A 259 13.56 1.00 -35.46
CA GLU A 259 12.21 1.12 -36.00
C GLU A 259 11.37 2.03 -35.11
N LYS A 260 10.75 3.05 -35.69
CA LYS A 260 9.87 3.98 -34.97
C LYS A 260 8.45 3.44 -34.99
N THR A 261 8.04 2.77 -33.91
CA THR A 261 6.71 2.16 -33.78
C THR A 261 5.67 3.17 -33.34
N ASN A 262 4.54 3.27 -34.06
CA ASN A 262 3.35 3.97 -33.58
C ASN A 262 2.69 3.17 -32.46
N ILE A 263 2.19 3.84 -31.43
CA ILE A 263 1.57 3.20 -30.27
C ILE A 263 0.16 3.76 -30.10
N LEU A 264 -0.84 2.89 -30.10
CA LEU A 264 -2.23 3.21 -29.78
C LEU A 264 -2.64 2.42 -28.54
N LEU A 265 -2.80 3.13 -27.42
CA LEU A 265 -3.32 2.57 -26.18
C LEU A 265 -4.78 2.98 -26.02
N ILE A 266 -5.67 1.99 -26.03
CA ILE A 266 -7.10 2.18 -25.80
C ILE A 266 -7.46 1.54 -24.46
N THR A 267 -8.08 2.33 -23.58
CA THR A 267 -8.68 1.82 -22.36
C THR A 267 -10.18 2.02 -22.37
N VAL A 268 -10.91 1.05 -21.83
CA VAL A 268 -12.37 1.12 -21.65
C VAL A 268 -12.69 0.85 -20.19
N SER A 269 -12.80 1.91 -19.38
CA SER A 269 -13.15 1.79 -17.96
C SER A 269 -14.51 1.09 -17.83
N GLY A 270 -14.57 -0.02 -17.08
CA GLY A 270 -15.75 -0.87 -16.97
C GLY A 270 -15.83 -2.04 -17.96
N LEU A 271 -14.78 -2.34 -18.73
CA LEU A 271 -14.80 -3.48 -19.65
C LEU A 271 -14.33 -4.77 -18.95
N ARG A 272 -15.24 -5.75 -18.85
CA ARG A 272 -14.98 -7.06 -18.25
C ARG A 272 -14.24 -8.00 -19.20
N ALA A 273 -13.41 -8.89 -18.66
CA ALA A 273 -12.75 -9.94 -19.46
C ALA A 273 -13.73 -10.81 -20.27
N ASP A 274 -14.91 -11.11 -19.72
CA ASP A 274 -15.95 -11.94 -20.35
C ASP A 274 -16.89 -11.16 -21.29
N ALA A 275 -16.59 -9.88 -21.57
CA ALA A 275 -17.33 -9.06 -22.53
C ALA A 275 -16.85 -9.26 -23.98
N VAL A 276 -15.57 -9.59 -24.19
CA VAL A 276 -14.98 -9.73 -25.53
C VAL A 276 -15.29 -11.10 -26.13
N ARG A 277 -16.53 -11.24 -26.60
CA ARG A 277 -17.09 -12.45 -27.22
C ARG A 277 -17.93 -12.09 -28.45
N ALA A 278 -18.08 -13.05 -29.36
CA ALA A 278 -18.83 -12.88 -30.61
C ALA A 278 -20.30 -12.45 -30.41
N ASP A 279 -20.93 -12.81 -29.30
CA ASP A 279 -22.33 -12.49 -28.96
C ASP A 279 -22.51 -11.11 -28.31
N LYS A 280 -21.46 -10.54 -27.73
CA LYS A 280 -21.50 -9.26 -27.00
C LYS A 280 -20.80 -8.12 -27.73
N MET A 281 -19.57 -8.38 -28.21
CA MET A 281 -18.70 -7.42 -28.90
C MET A 281 -18.10 -8.09 -30.16
N PRO A 282 -18.92 -8.36 -31.19
CA PRO A 282 -18.48 -9.10 -32.38
C PRO A 282 -17.32 -8.45 -33.11
N LYS A 283 -17.25 -7.12 -33.19
CA LYS A 283 -16.23 -6.41 -33.96
C LYS A 283 -14.87 -6.47 -33.24
N LEU A 284 -14.85 -6.18 -31.94
CA LEU A 284 -13.66 -6.31 -31.11
C LEU A 284 -13.21 -7.77 -31.02
N ASN A 285 -14.13 -8.73 -30.94
CA ASN A 285 -13.77 -10.15 -30.96
C ASN A 285 -13.10 -10.56 -32.30
N ALA A 286 -13.57 -10.04 -33.44
CA ALA A 286 -12.93 -10.27 -34.74
C ALA A 286 -11.53 -9.65 -34.80
N PHE A 287 -11.35 -8.43 -34.29
CA PHE A 287 -10.03 -7.81 -34.13
C PHE A 287 -9.12 -8.66 -33.24
N ALA A 288 -9.64 -9.14 -32.10
CA ALA A 288 -8.89 -9.93 -31.14
C ALA A 288 -8.41 -11.28 -31.70
N GLN A 289 -9.11 -11.86 -32.68
CA GLN A 289 -8.68 -13.08 -33.40
C GLN A 289 -7.43 -12.85 -34.28
N GLN A 290 -7.14 -11.59 -34.63
CA GLN A 290 -5.97 -11.19 -35.41
C GLN A 290 -4.86 -10.61 -34.52
N ALA A 291 -5.00 -10.70 -33.21
CA ALA A 291 -4.11 -10.13 -32.21
C ALA A 291 -3.63 -11.20 -31.21
N THR A 292 -2.72 -10.82 -30.33
CA THR A 292 -2.38 -11.59 -29.13
C THR A 292 -3.37 -11.26 -28.01
N ARG A 293 -4.03 -12.27 -27.44
CA ARG A 293 -5.01 -12.11 -26.35
C ARG A 293 -4.48 -12.73 -25.07
N TYR A 294 -4.33 -11.94 -24.02
CA TYR A 294 -3.97 -12.45 -22.69
C TYR A 294 -5.26 -12.73 -21.92
N ILE A 295 -5.61 -14.01 -21.79
CA ILE A 295 -6.91 -14.42 -21.24
C ILE A 295 -6.93 -14.46 -19.70
N ASN A 296 -5.76 -14.53 -19.06
CA ASN A 296 -5.56 -14.40 -17.61
C ASN A 296 -4.87 -13.09 -17.25
N HIS A 297 -5.46 -11.97 -17.68
CA HIS A 297 -4.95 -10.63 -17.41
C HIS A 297 -5.74 -9.90 -16.32
N TYR A 298 -5.02 -9.27 -15.40
CA TYR A 298 -5.60 -8.58 -14.24
C TYR A 298 -5.19 -7.11 -14.18
N SER A 299 -6.14 -6.23 -13.88
CA SER A 299 -5.83 -4.88 -13.45
C SER A 299 -5.07 -4.90 -12.13
N THR A 300 -4.26 -3.86 -11.91
CA THR A 300 -3.57 -3.63 -10.65
C THR A 300 -4.49 -3.19 -9.52
N GLY A 301 -5.76 -2.88 -9.77
CA GLY A 301 -6.70 -2.50 -8.73
C GLY A 301 -8.16 -2.52 -9.18
N ASN A 302 -9.03 -2.04 -8.30
CA ASN A 302 -10.48 -2.00 -8.49
C ASN A 302 -11.03 -0.57 -8.70
N ASP A 303 -10.16 0.35 -9.11
CA ASP A 303 -10.49 1.73 -9.47
C ASP A 303 -9.56 2.22 -10.59
N ASN A 304 -9.90 3.37 -11.20
CA ASN A 304 -9.13 3.91 -12.31
C ASN A 304 -7.67 4.26 -11.95
N ASN A 305 -7.43 4.95 -10.83
CA ASN A 305 -6.06 5.29 -10.42
C ASN A 305 -5.24 4.01 -10.13
N SER A 306 -5.94 3.04 -9.54
CA SER A 306 -5.67 1.61 -9.43
C SER A 306 -4.96 1.03 -10.65
N GLY A 307 -5.74 0.94 -11.74
CA GLY A 307 -5.32 0.37 -13.01
C GLY A 307 -4.27 1.21 -13.74
N LEU A 308 -4.41 2.55 -13.71
CA LEU A 308 -3.48 3.47 -14.37
C LEU A 308 -2.07 3.42 -13.76
N THR A 309 -1.97 3.17 -12.46
CA THR A 309 -0.67 2.96 -11.77
C THR A 309 0.08 1.79 -12.39
N GLY A 310 -0.59 0.66 -12.64
CA GLY A 310 -0.01 -0.47 -13.36
C GLY A 310 0.40 -0.11 -14.78
N LEU A 311 -0.54 0.45 -15.56
CA LEU A 311 -0.35 0.67 -16.99
C LEU A 311 0.77 1.67 -17.31
N PHE A 312 0.87 2.77 -16.56
CA PHE A 312 1.80 3.87 -16.87
C PHE A 312 3.06 3.89 -15.99
N TYR A 313 3.05 3.22 -14.83
CA TYR A 313 4.21 3.17 -13.93
C TYR A 313 4.79 1.77 -13.75
N GLY A 314 4.10 0.72 -14.20
CA GLY A 314 4.57 -0.65 -13.97
C GLY A 314 4.58 -1.02 -12.48
N LEU A 315 3.89 -0.26 -11.64
CA LEU A 315 3.83 -0.41 -10.18
C LEU A 315 2.47 -0.95 -9.73
N THR A 316 2.44 -1.55 -8.55
CA THR A 316 1.21 -2.05 -7.92
C THR A 316 0.43 -0.90 -7.27
N ALA A 317 -0.85 -1.12 -6.99
CA ALA A 317 -1.77 -0.10 -6.48
C ALA A 317 -1.37 0.54 -5.14
N ASN A 318 -0.47 -0.08 -4.38
CA ASN A 318 0.02 0.49 -3.12
C ASN A 318 0.79 1.80 -3.32
N TYR A 319 1.34 2.01 -4.53
CA TYR A 319 2.06 3.23 -4.88
C TYR A 319 1.15 4.37 -5.32
N THR A 320 -0.15 4.14 -5.55
CA THR A 320 -1.07 5.17 -6.09
C THR A 320 -1.04 6.46 -5.27
N ASP A 321 -1.20 6.36 -3.94
CA ASP A 321 -1.19 7.53 -3.06
C ASP A 321 0.20 8.21 -3.02
N SER A 322 1.29 7.44 -3.09
CA SER A 322 2.66 7.96 -3.14
C SER A 322 2.95 8.70 -4.46
N LEU A 323 2.44 8.19 -5.58
CA LEU A 323 2.58 8.84 -6.89
C LEU A 323 1.81 10.16 -6.94
N LEU A 324 0.59 10.20 -6.40
CA LEU A 324 -0.22 11.42 -6.34
C LEU A 324 0.43 12.48 -5.44
N SER A 325 0.82 12.08 -4.22
CA SER A 325 1.35 13.02 -3.22
C SER A 325 2.71 13.61 -3.62
N ASN A 326 3.57 12.82 -4.27
CA ASN A 326 4.86 13.30 -4.78
C ASN A 326 4.79 13.88 -6.20
N LYS A 327 3.61 13.82 -6.86
CA LYS A 327 3.41 14.24 -8.26
C LYS A 327 4.43 13.59 -9.20
N THR A 328 4.71 12.32 -8.95
CA THR A 328 5.73 11.55 -9.64
C THR A 328 5.35 11.39 -11.11
N ARG A 329 6.32 11.53 -12.01
CA ARG A 329 6.09 11.43 -13.46
C ARG A 329 6.24 9.99 -13.93
N SER A 330 5.43 9.61 -14.91
CA SER A 330 5.57 8.31 -15.59
C SER A 330 6.81 8.31 -16.49
N VAL A 331 7.71 7.35 -16.28
CA VAL A 331 8.92 7.15 -17.11
C VAL A 331 8.59 6.86 -18.57
N LEU A 332 7.47 6.18 -18.84
CA LEU A 332 6.96 5.98 -20.20
C LEU A 332 6.70 7.33 -20.88
N MET A 333 6.01 8.22 -20.16
CA MET A 333 5.66 9.53 -20.69
C MET A 333 6.85 10.46 -20.79
N GLU A 334 7.87 10.30 -19.94
CA GLU A 334 9.15 11.00 -20.10
C GLU A 334 9.89 10.51 -21.35
N ARG A 335 9.93 9.19 -21.59
CA ARG A 335 10.56 8.62 -22.80
C ARG A 335 9.85 9.08 -24.07
N LEU A 336 8.52 9.01 -24.12
CA LEU A 336 7.73 9.45 -25.28
C LEU A 336 7.93 10.93 -25.61
N ARG A 337 8.13 11.79 -24.60
CA ARG A 337 8.36 13.24 -24.81
C ARG A 337 9.80 13.59 -25.09
N GLN A 338 10.74 12.68 -24.88
CA GLN A 338 12.16 12.95 -25.07
C GLN A 338 12.41 13.42 -26.51
N ASN A 339 13.11 14.55 -26.65
CA ASN A 339 13.47 15.17 -27.93
C ASN A 339 12.30 15.47 -28.90
N ASN A 340 11.04 15.45 -28.44
CA ASN A 340 9.84 15.55 -29.30
C ASN A 340 9.85 14.53 -30.46
N GLU A 341 10.33 13.31 -30.17
CA GLU A 341 10.40 12.19 -31.12
C GLU A 341 8.99 11.66 -31.48
N TYR A 342 8.06 11.65 -30.51
CA TYR A 342 6.68 11.22 -30.72
C TYR A 342 5.69 12.39 -30.77
N GLN A 343 4.70 12.28 -31.66
CA GLN A 343 3.48 13.05 -31.56
C GLN A 343 2.56 12.44 -30.50
N ILE A 344 1.91 13.25 -29.66
CA ILE A 344 1.08 12.75 -28.56
C ILE A 344 -0.37 13.22 -28.73
N GLY A 345 -1.28 12.26 -28.89
CA GLY A 345 -2.72 12.49 -28.96
C GLY A 345 -3.41 11.90 -27.73
N LEU A 346 -4.15 12.72 -26.99
CA LEU A 346 -4.83 12.30 -25.76
C LEU A 346 -6.34 12.58 -25.90
N PHE A 347 -7.14 11.54 -25.71
CA PHE A 347 -8.59 11.55 -25.87
C PHE A 347 -9.23 10.79 -24.71
N SER A 348 -10.24 11.38 -24.08
CA SER A 348 -10.85 10.81 -22.88
C SER A 348 -12.31 11.22 -22.76
N ALA A 349 -13.19 10.23 -22.76
CA ALA A 349 -14.64 10.40 -22.61
C ALA A 349 -15.02 10.93 -21.21
N ASP A 350 -14.22 10.66 -20.20
CA ASP A 350 -14.44 11.12 -18.83
C ASP A 350 -13.62 12.36 -18.45
N GLN A 351 -13.04 13.04 -19.45
CA GLN A 351 -12.27 14.28 -19.30
C GLN A 351 -11.02 14.12 -18.41
N PHE A 352 -10.44 12.92 -18.37
CA PHE A 352 -9.34 12.57 -17.49
C PHE A 352 -9.71 12.86 -16.02
N LYS A 353 -10.89 12.41 -15.58
CA LYS A 353 -11.39 12.66 -14.21
C LYS A 353 -10.44 12.13 -13.15
N SER A 354 -9.77 11.01 -13.44
CA SER A 354 -8.82 10.37 -12.54
C SER A 354 -7.62 11.28 -12.27
N PRO A 355 -7.36 11.64 -10.99
CA PRO A 355 -6.32 12.60 -10.62
C PRO A 355 -4.93 12.24 -11.13
N LEU A 356 -4.60 10.94 -11.23
CA LEU A 356 -3.28 10.47 -11.65
C LEU A 356 -2.92 10.95 -13.07
N PHE A 357 -3.91 11.16 -13.95
CA PHE A 357 -3.67 11.74 -15.27
C PHE A 357 -3.11 13.15 -15.17
N ARG A 358 -3.69 14.01 -14.33
CA ARG A 358 -3.31 15.43 -14.25
C ARG A 358 -2.09 15.64 -13.36
N GLN A 359 -1.95 14.86 -12.30
CA GLN A 359 -0.87 15.02 -11.33
C GLN A 359 0.45 14.38 -11.78
N GLY A 360 0.40 13.22 -12.44
CA GLY A 360 1.60 12.42 -12.72
C GLY A 360 1.82 12.02 -14.18
N ILE A 361 0.80 11.48 -14.86
CA ILE A 361 0.97 10.89 -16.20
C ILE A 361 1.11 11.98 -17.29
N PHE A 362 0.21 12.96 -17.28
CA PHE A 362 0.13 14.04 -18.27
C PHE A 362 0.24 15.47 -17.71
N PRO A 363 1.14 15.77 -16.75
CA PRO A 363 1.15 17.04 -16.02
C PRO A 363 1.46 18.27 -16.90
N LYS A 364 2.10 18.06 -18.05
CA LYS A 364 2.47 19.14 -19.00
C LYS A 364 1.46 19.32 -20.13
N ASN A 365 0.45 18.46 -20.25
CA ASN A 365 -0.55 18.59 -21.28
C ASN A 365 -1.66 19.53 -20.81
N LYS A 366 -2.09 20.43 -21.68
CA LYS A 366 -3.37 21.12 -21.49
C LYS A 366 -4.48 20.09 -21.74
N LEU A 367 -4.75 19.27 -20.73
CA LEU A 367 -5.96 18.44 -20.67
C LEU A 367 -7.12 19.42 -20.49
N GLY A 368 -7.68 19.89 -21.60
CA GLY A 368 -8.71 20.92 -21.58
C GLY A 368 -9.95 20.44 -20.85
N ALA A 369 -10.69 21.37 -20.24
CA ALA A 369 -12.06 21.18 -19.74
C ALA A 369 -13.07 20.98 -20.89
N ARG A 370 -12.66 20.24 -21.93
CA ARG A 370 -13.49 19.98 -23.09
C ARG A 370 -14.46 18.88 -22.70
N GLN A 371 -15.75 19.18 -22.76
CA GLN A 371 -16.75 18.14 -22.67
C GLN A 371 -16.61 17.22 -23.89
N GLY A 372 -16.72 15.93 -23.61
CA GLY A 372 -16.63 14.84 -24.56
C GLY A 372 -17.32 13.62 -23.97
N ASP A 373 -17.75 12.75 -24.87
CA ASP A 373 -18.31 11.43 -24.62
C ASP A 373 -17.54 10.42 -25.48
N ASN A 374 -17.89 9.13 -25.39
CA ASN A 374 -17.21 8.08 -26.13
C ASN A 374 -17.20 8.37 -27.64
N GLN A 375 -18.33 8.82 -28.21
CA GLN A 375 -18.48 9.07 -29.63
C GLN A 375 -17.64 10.25 -30.12
N SER A 376 -17.74 11.39 -29.45
CA SER A 376 -17.02 12.62 -29.82
C SER A 376 -15.51 12.49 -29.64
N GLU A 377 -15.04 11.80 -28.60
CA GLU A 377 -13.60 11.57 -28.40
C GLU A 377 -13.04 10.57 -29.41
N THR A 378 -13.81 9.53 -29.79
CA THR A 378 -13.44 8.63 -30.89
C THR A 378 -13.32 9.38 -32.22
N ALA A 379 -14.29 10.23 -32.55
CA ALA A 379 -14.24 11.04 -33.77
C ALA A 379 -13.04 12.00 -33.78
N ARG A 380 -12.74 12.65 -32.65
CA ARG A 380 -11.57 13.52 -32.48
C ARG A 380 -10.27 12.76 -32.65
N PHE A 381 -10.17 11.55 -32.07
CA PHE A 381 -9.03 10.66 -32.26
C PHE A 381 -8.81 10.35 -33.74
N ILE A 382 -9.86 9.91 -34.45
CA ILE A 382 -9.78 9.56 -35.88
C ILE A 382 -9.33 10.77 -36.71
N GLN A 383 -9.87 11.95 -36.43
CA GLN A 383 -9.48 13.18 -37.13
C GLN A 383 -8.02 13.55 -36.87
N TRP A 384 -7.58 13.50 -35.62
CA TRP A 384 -6.20 13.79 -35.24
C TRP A 384 -5.22 12.77 -35.84
N ARG A 385 -5.56 11.48 -35.83
CA ARG A 385 -4.73 10.41 -36.39
C ARG A 385 -4.44 10.65 -37.87
N LYS A 386 -5.45 11.05 -38.65
CA LYS A 386 -5.27 11.40 -40.07
C LYS A 386 -4.22 12.50 -40.28
N GLN A 387 -4.11 13.44 -39.36
CA GLN A 387 -3.07 14.49 -39.39
C GLN A 387 -1.72 13.94 -38.93
N ALA A 388 -1.70 13.11 -37.88
CA ALA A 388 -0.47 12.52 -37.37
C ALA A 388 0.22 11.61 -38.40
N GLN A 389 -0.56 10.82 -39.14
CA GLN A 389 -0.08 9.93 -40.20
C GLN A 389 0.53 10.67 -41.41
N GLN A 390 0.31 11.98 -41.56
CA GLN A 390 0.93 12.78 -42.61
C GLN A 390 2.37 13.22 -42.27
N SER A 391 2.82 12.93 -41.05
CA SER A 391 4.16 13.28 -40.57
C SER A 391 5.07 12.07 -40.51
N ASP A 392 6.37 12.28 -40.75
CA ASP A 392 7.40 11.24 -40.57
C ASP A 392 7.72 10.90 -39.10
N LYS A 393 7.03 11.56 -38.15
CA LYS A 393 7.19 11.29 -36.71
C LYS A 393 6.24 10.17 -36.28
N PRO A 394 6.70 9.18 -35.48
CA PRO A 394 5.80 8.22 -34.87
C PRO A 394 4.85 8.93 -33.91
N TYR A 395 3.71 8.31 -33.62
CA TYR A 395 2.76 8.82 -32.65
C TYR A 395 2.49 7.87 -31.49
N PHE A 396 2.15 8.46 -30.36
CA PHE A 396 1.51 7.81 -29.22
C PHE A 396 0.12 8.40 -29.08
N ALA A 397 -0.89 7.56 -29.21
CA ALA A 397 -2.29 7.92 -29.01
C ALA A 397 -2.84 7.19 -27.79
N TYR A 398 -3.51 7.92 -26.92
CA TYR A 398 -4.26 7.37 -25.80
C TYR A 398 -5.73 7.72 -25.96
N LEU A 399 -6.59 6.71 -26.10
CA LEU A 399 -8.04 6.83 -26.20
C LEU A 399 -8.67 6.13 -24.99
N SER A 400 -9.19 6.92 -24.06
CA SER A 400 -9.90 6.45 -22.87
C SER A 400 -11.40 6.58 -23.08
N LEU A 401 -12.07 5.43 -23.17
CA LEU A 401 -13.53 5.31 -23.21
C LEU A 401 -14.03 4.83 -21.85
N SER A 402 -15.32 4.99 -21.58
CA SER A 402 -15.91 4.56 -20.31
C SER A 402 -17.29 3.98 -20.48
N VAL A 403 -17.61 2.99 -19.64
CA VAL A 403 -18.97 2.53 -19.42
C VAL A 403 -19.56 3.33 -18.26
N GLU A 404 -20.81 3.79 -18.42
CA GLU A 404 -21.51 4.49 -17.35
C GLU A 404 -21.73 3.58 -16.13
N THR A 405 -21.58 4.13 -14.93
CA THR A 405 -21.77 3.40 -13.67
C THR A 405 -23.24 3.22 -13.33
N GLY A 406 -23.61 2.13 -12.65
CA GLY A 406 -24.98 1.92 -12.16
C GLY A 406 -25.95 1.33 -13.20
N LEU A 407 -25.46 0.96 -14.37
CA LEU A 407 -26.18 0.16 -15.35
C LEU A 407 -26.47 -1.26 -14.82
N ASN A 408 -27.66 -1.77 -15.16
CA ASN A 408 -27.99 -3.18 -15.05
C ASN A 408 -27.41 -3.97 -16.26
N GLU A 409 -27.61 -5.29 -16.28
CA GLU A 409 -27.08 -6.15 -17.35
C GLU A 409 -27.52 -5.71 -18.76
N THR A 410 -28.78 -5.29 -18.93
CA THR A 410 -29.31 -4.82 -20.22
C THR A 410 -28.66 -3.52 -20.65
N GLY A 411 -28.54 -2.54 -19.74
CA GLY A 411 -27.88 -1.27 -19.99
C GLY A 411 -26.40 -1.46 -20.33
N TYR A 412 -25.72 -2.34 -19.60
CA TYR A 412 -24.33 -2.71 -19.87
C TYR A 412 -24.19 -3.35 -21.26
N ALA A 413 -25.08 -4.26 -21.64
CA ALA A 413 -25.06 -4.87 -22.97
C ALA A 413 -25.27 -3.85 -24.10
N LEU A 414 -26.10 -2.81 -23.89
CA LEU A 414 -26.25 -1.72 -24.85
C LEU A 414 -24.98 -0.87 -24.94
N ALA A 415 -24.38 -0.50 -23.80
CA ALA A 415 -23.12 0.23 -23.75
C ALA A 415 -21.97 -0.53 -24.45
N LEU A 416 -21.89 -1.85 -24.26
CA LEU A 416 -20.91 -2.70 -24.96
C LEU A 416 -21.08 -2.65 -26.48
N ARG A 417 -22.31 -2.63 -27.00
CA ARG A 417 -22.56 -2.55 -28.45
C ARG A 417 -22.14 -1.21 -29.04
N GLU A 418 -22.38 -0.12 -28.32
CA GLU A 418 -21.93 1.21 -28.72
C GLU A 418 -20.39 1.25 -28.76
N ILE A 419 -19.74 0.85 -27.66
CA ILE A 419 -18.28 0.80 -27.56
C ILE A 419 -17.67 -0.12 -28.63
N ASP A 420 -18.27 -1.28 -28.90
CA ASP A 420 -17.82 -2.18 -29.96
C ASP A 420 -17.83 -1.51 -31.35
N SER A 421 -18.85 -0.67 -31.63
CA SER A 421 -18.89 0.11 -32.87
C SER A 421 -17.82 1.18 -32.91
N LEU A 422 -17.64 1.92 -31.82
CA LEU A 422 -16.64 2.99 -31.73
C LEU A 422 -15.22 2.44 -31.81
N LEU A 423 -14.93 1.31 -31.16
CA LEU A 423 -13.64 0.62 -31.27
C LEU A 423 -13.39 0.18 -32.71
N ASN A 424 -14.38 -0.37 -33.40
CA ASN A 424 -14.21 -0.72 -34.81
C ASN A 424 -13.89 0.50 -35.68
N GLU A 425 -14.58 1.62 -35.48
CA GLU A 425 -14.28 2.87 -36.20
C GLU A 425 -12.88 3.39 -35.87
N ALA A 426 -12.47 3.35 -34.60
CA ALA A 426 -11.14 3.74 -34.15
C ALA A 426 -10.05 2.84 -34.75
N LEU A 427 -10.30 1.54 -34.93
CA LEU A 427 -9.32 0.57 -35.42
C LEU A 427 -9.32 0.45 -36.95
N THR A 428 -10.34 0.96 -37.62
CA THR A 428 -10.41 0.99 -39.09
C THR A 428 -9.23 1.81 -39.63
N ASP A 429 -8.59 1.33 -40.70
CA ASP A 429 -7.41 1.92 -41.34
C ASP A 429 -6.13 1.99 -40.47
N GLU A 430 -6.11 1.33 -39.31
CA GLU A 430 -4.93 1.29 -38.45
C GLU A 430 -3.91 0.26 -38.97
N SER A 431 -2.66 0.71 -39.21
CA SER A 431 -1.59 -0.13 -39.77
C SER A 431 -1.30 -1.36 -38.89
N GLU A 432 -0.93 -2.47 -39.51
CA GLU A 432 -0.45 -3.68 -38.81
C GLU A 432 0.89 -3.42 -38.07
N ASP A 433 1.65 -2.40 -38.49
CA ASP A 433 2.89 -1.98 -37.83
C ASP A 433 2.67 -1.07 -36.60
N THR A 434 1.44 -0.56 -36.42
CA THR A 434 1.07 0.15 -35.20
C THR A 434 0.87 -0.87 -34.07
N LEU A 435 1.57 -0.67 -32.96
CA LEU A 435 1.32 -1.39 -31.72
C LEU A 435 0.01 -0.91 -31.11
N VAL A 436 -1.05 -1.72 -31.25
CA VAL A 436 -2.37 -1.45 -30.68
C VAL A 436 -2.55 -2.27 -29.41
N ILE A 437 -2.86 -1.61 -28.30
CA ILE A 437 -3.13 -2.23 -27.01
C ILE A 437 -4.53 -1.82 -26.57
N ILE A 438 -5.39 -2.80 -26.29
CA ILE A 438 -6.77 -2.57 -25.83
C ILE A 438 -6.96 -3.28 -24.50
N THR A 439 -7.34 -2.51 -23.47
CA THR A 439 -7.59 -3.04 -22.12
C THR A 439 -8.58 -2.17 -21.33
N ALA A 440 -8.64 -2.33 -20.02
CA ALA A 440 -9.48 -1.55 -19.12
C ALA A 440 -8.75 -1.26 -17.80
N GLU A 441 -8.98 -0.09 -17.22
CA GLU A 441 -8.44 0.24 -15.89
C GLU A 441 -9.04 -0.65 -14.80
N HIS A 442 -10.31 -1.03 -14.95
CA HIS A 442 -11.01 -2.02 -14.13
C HIS A 442 -12.22 -2.57 -14.93
N GLY A 443 -12.75 -3.70 -14.48
CA GLY A 443 -13.95 -4.33 -14.99
C GLY A 443 -15.23 -3.69 -14.45
N TYR A 444 -16.35 -4.42 -14.47
CA TYR A 444 -17.65 -3.88 -14.09
C TYR A 444 -18.47 -4.92 -13.31
N ASN A 445 -18.97 -4.50 -12.15
CA ASN A 445 -19.87 -5.27 -11.33
C ASN A 445 -21.27 -4.63 -11.28
N PHE A 446 -22.30 -5.47 -11.15
CA PHE A 446 -23.70 -5.03 -11.09
C PHE A 446 -24.20 -4.79 -9.66
N LEU A 447 -23.31 -4.91 -8.66
CA LEU A 447 -23.69 -4.81 -7.26
C LEU A 447 -23.85 -3.34 -6.88
N ASN A 448 -24.88 -3.04 -6.09
CA ASN A 448 -25.03 -1.72 -5.50
C ASN A 448 -24.19 -1.64 -4.21
N LEU A 449 -22.88 -1.45 -4.38
CA LEU A 449 -21.91 -1.38 -3.29
C LEU A 449 -21.80 0.05 -2.75
N ASP A 450 -21.81 0.19 -1.43
CA ASP A 450 -21.35 1.44 -0.80
C ASP A 450 -19.83 1.63 -0.98
N GLU A 451 -19.33 2.83 -0.69
CA GLU A 451 -17.90 3.17 -0.84
C GLU A 451 -16.97 2.19 -0.11
N LYS A 452 -17.37 1.71 1.07
CA LYS A 452 -16.57 0.79 1.88
C LYS A 452 -16.60 -0.61 1.28
N GLN A 453 -17.73 -1.04 0.74
CA GLN A 453 -17.89 -2.33 0.08
C GLN A 453 -17.12 -2.35 -1.24
N GLN A 454 -17.21 -1.29 -2.05
CA GLN A 454 -16.42 -1.11 -3.27
C GLN A 454 -14.92 -1.21 -2.96
N ALA A 455 -14.44 -0.53 -1.92
CA ALA A 455 -13.04 -0.62 -1.49
C ALA A 455 -12.60 -2.04 -1.02
N ASN A 456 -13.53 -2.99 -0.81
CA ASN A 456 -13.23 -4.37 -0.44
C ASN A 456 -13.56 -5.38 -1.56
N TYR A 457 -13.95 -4.92 -2.74
CA TYR A 457 -14.42 -5.79 -3.82
C TYR A 457 -13.36 -5.93 -4.91
N PHE A 458 -12.82 -7.14 -5.05
CA PHE A 458 -11.78 -7.53 -6.01
C PHE A 458 -12.16 -8.82 -6.75
N ALA A 459 -13.45 -9.09 -6.91
CA ALA A 459 -13.90 -10.24 -7.66
C ALA A 459 -13.49 -10.12 -9.14
N ARG A 460 -13.52 -11.25 -9.85
CA ARG A 460 -12.99 -11.33 -11.22
C ARG A 460 -13.69 -10.39 -12.20
N ASP A 461 -14.98 -10.10 -12.00
CA ASP A 461 -15.72 -9.13 -12.81
C ASP A 461 -15.19 -7.70 -12.66
N GLU A 462 -14.53 -7.37 -11.54
CA GLU A 462 -13.94 -6.06 -11.26
C GLU A 462 -12.46 -5.97 -11.63
N VAL A 463 -11.66 -7.03 -11.38
CA VAL A 463 -10.20 -6.96 -11.55
C VAL A 463 -9.66 -7.73 -12.74
N GLN A 464 -10.40 -8.67 -13.32
CA GLN A 464 -9.97 -9.35 -14.54
C GLN A 464 -10.50 -8.60 -15.77
N VAL A 465 -9.58 -8.13 -16.60
CA VAL A 465 -9.89 -7.26 -17.74
C VAL A 465 -9.33 -7.86 -19.03
N PRO A 466 -9.89 -7.53 -20.21
CA PRO A 466 -9.27 -7.93 -21.46
C PRO A 466 -7.89 -7.29 -21.60
N MET A 467 -6.94 -8.00 -22.19
CA MET A 467 -5.69 -7.42 -22.69
C MET A 467 -5.44 -7.98 -24.08
N ILE A 468 -5.61 -7.12 -25.09
CA ILE A 468 -5.50 -7.47 -26.51
C ILE A 468 -4.40 -6.61 -27.10
N VAL A 469 -3.40 -7.26 -27.71
CA VAL A 469 -2.24 -6.58 -28.29
C VAL A 469 -2.08 -7.01 -29.75
N ARG A 470 -2.24 -6.08 -30.69
CA ARG A 470 -1.91 -6.30 -32.10
C ARG A 470 -0.60 -5.61 -32.41
N TRP A 471 0.39 -6.39 -32.84
CA TRP A 471 1.69 -5.89 -33.27
C TRP A 471 2.33 -6.88 -34.22
N SER A 472 2.93 -6.43 -35.33
CA SER A 472 3.53 -7.30 -36.35
C SER A 472 4.65 -8.20 -35.82
N HIS A 473 5.28 -7.81 -34.71
CA HIS A 473 6.33 -8.57 -34.03
C HIS A 473 5.81 -9.61 -33.01
N LEU A 474 4.48 -9.74 -32.84
CA LEU A 474 3.87 -10.72 -31.93
C LEU A 474 3.06 -11.78 -32.68
N ALA A 475 3.09 -12.99 -32.14
CA ALA A 475 2.27 -14.08 -32.65
C ALA A 475 0.79 -13.84 -32.30
N ARG A 476 -0.09 -14.11 -33.28
CA ARG A 476 -1.54 -14.08 -33.10
C ARG A 476 -1.99 -15.31 -32.30
N GLY A 477 -2.96 -15.15 -31.42
CA GLY A 477 -3.51 -16.25 -30.62
C GLY A 477 -3.73 -15.89 -29.15
N GLU A 478 -4.18 -16.87 -28.38
CA GLU A 478 -4.43 -16.73 -26.94
C GLU A 478 -3.18 -17.13 -26.13
N ILE A 479 -2.89 -16.33 -25.10
CA ILE A 479 -1.85 -16.58 -24.10
C ILE A 479 -2.55 -16.73 -22.75
N ASP A 480 -2.43 -17.91 -22.16
CA ASP A 480 -3.06 -18.29 -20.88
C ASP A 480 -2.19 -17.96 -19.65
N LYS A 481 -0.99 -17.41 -19.87
CA LYS A 481 -0.09 -17.03 -18.78
C LYS A 481 -0.69 -15.91 -17.93
N LEU A 482 -0.40 -15.96 -16.64
CA LEU A 482 -0.91 -15.02 -15.66
C LEU A 482 -0.21 -13.64 -15.75
N THR A 483 -0.95 -12.59 -16.13
CA THR A 483 -0.41 -11.24 -16.42
C THR A 483 -1.19 -10.13 -15.72
N SER A 484 -0.59 -8.95 -15.60
CA SER A 484 -1.23 -7.77 -15.02
C SER A 484 -0.76 -6.47 -15.66
N HIS A 485 -1.44 -5.36 -15.38
CA HIS A 485 -1.07 -4.05 -15.93
C HIS A 485 0.38 -3.65 -15.66
N THR A 486 0.97 -4.10 -14.55
CA THR A 486 2.40 -3.88 -14.26
C THR A 486 3.35 -4.39 -15.34
N ASP A 487 2.92 -5.36 -16.16
CA ASP A 487 3.77 -6.00 -17.17
C ASP A 487 3.84 -5.20 -18.49
N LEU A 488 2.91 -4.28 -18.72
CA LEU A 488 2.87 -3.51 -19.96
C LEU A 488 4.07 -2.55 -20.07
N LEU A 489 4.36 -1.82 -19.00
CA LEU A 489 5.47 -0.86 -18.99
C LEU A 489 6.83 -1.53 -19.31
N PRO A 490 7.25 -2.61 -18.61
CA PRO A 490 8.47 -3.33 -18.96
C PRO A 490 8.52 -3.77 -20.43
N ALA A 491 7.40 -4.27 -20.97
CA ALA A 491 7.33 -4.69 -22.37
C ALA A 491 7.60 -3.54 -23.33
N LEU A 492 6.93 -2.40 -23.13
CA LEU A 492 7.16 -1.20 -23.96
C LEU A 492 8.59 -0.69 -23.83
N MET A 493 9.10 -0.58 -22.61
CA MET A 493 10.45 -0.04 -22.35
C MET A 493 11.52 -0.93 -22.98
N LYS A 494 11.41 -2.26 -22.89
CA LYS A 494 12.39 -3.20 -23.41
C LYS A 494 12.24 -3.42 -24.92
N GLN A 495 11.04 -3.67 -25.41
CA GLN A 495 10.80 -4.12 -26.79
C GLN A 495 10.69 -2.96 -27.77
N VAL A 496 10.08 -1.85 -27.36
CA VAL A 496 9.90 -0.66 -28.22
C VAL A 496 11.04 0.34 -28.02
N PHE A 497 11.31 0.72 -26.76
CA PHE A 497 12.27 1.80 -26.48
C PHE A 497 13.71 1.34 -26.24
N ARG A 498 13.95 0.02 -26.19
CA ARG A 498 15.28 -0.58 -25.97
C ARG A 498 15.97 -0.08 -24.69
N ALA A 499 15.21 0.00 -23.59
CA ALA A 499 15.75 0.31 -22.27
C ALA A 499 16.81 -0.72 -21.86
N GLU A 500 17.96 -0.22 -21.40
CA GLU A 500 19.11 -1.05 -21.02
C GLU A 500 19.13 -1.34 -19.51
N ASN A 501 18.42 -0.55 -18.71
CA ASN A 501 18.31 -0.73 -17.28
C ASN A 501 17.60 -2.05 -16.93
N PRO A 502 17.95 -2.68 -15.78
CA PRO A 502 17.14 -3.75 -15.24
C PRO A 502 15.72 -3.25 -14.93
N VAL A 503 14.71 -4.10 -15.14
CA VAL A 503 13.30 -3.74 -14.90
C VAL A 503 13.06 -3.26 -13.46
N SER A 504 13.80 -3.82 -12.50
CA SER A 504 13.76 -3.42 -11.08
C SER A 504 14.12 -1.97 -10.78
N ASP A 505 14.68 -1.24 -11.76
CA ASP A 505 14.94 0.20 -11.65
C ASP A 505 13.68 1.05 -11.88
N TYR A 506 12.67 0.53 -12.57
CA TYR A 506 11.54 1.34 -13.06
C TYR A 506 10.18 0.63 -13.14
N ALA A 507 10.07 -0.63 -12.76
CA ALA A 507 8.80 -1.35 -12.70
C ALA A 507 8.89 -2.59 -11.78
N GLN A 508 7.73 -3.12 -11.43
CA GLN A 508 7.56 -4.35 -10.64
C GLN A 508 7.03 -5.53 -11.48
N GLY A 509 6.53 -5.28 -12.69
CA GLY A 509 6.06 -6.33 -13.60
C GLY A 509 7.17 -6.96 -14.43
N TYR A 510 6.76 -7.86 -15.33
CA TYR A 510 7.65 -8.51 -16.29
C TYR A 510 7.38 -8.05 -17.72
N ASP A 511 8.18 -8.50 -18.68
CA ASP A 511 7.91 -8.27 -20.09
C ASP A 511 6.63 -9.01 -20.52
N LEU A 512 5.52 -8.28 -20.69
CA LEU A 512 4.25 -8.81 -21.17
C LEU A 512 4.41 -9.63 -22.46
N PHE A 513 5.28 -9.18 -23.38
CA PHE A 513 5.45 -9.76 -24.71
C PHE A 513 6.32 -11.02 -24.73
N ASP A 514 7.00 -11.34 -23.62
CA ASP A 514 7.78 -12.58 -23.50
C ASP A 514 6.85 -13.77 -23.20
N ALA A 515 6.52 -14.57 -24.22
CA ALA A 515 5.63 -15.72 -24.07
C ALA A 515 6.16 -16.81 -23.11
N GLN A 516 7.47 -16.85 -22.83
CA GLN A 516 8.09 -17.87 -21.96
C GLN A 516 8.10 -17.46 -20.48
N GLN A 517 7.87 -16.18 -20.19
CA GLN A 517 7.91 -15.65 -18.83
C GLN A 517 6.64 -16.04 -18.07
N GLU A 518 6.75 -17.05 -17.21
CA GLU A 518 5.68 -17.47 -16.30
C GLU A 518 5.84 -16.87 -14.90
N ARG A 519 4.72 -16.79 -14.17
CA ARG A 519 4.69 -16.48 -12.73
C ARG A 519 3.48 -17.12 -12.07
N ASN A 520 3.60 -17.39 -10.78
CA ASN A 520 2.59 -18.11 -10.01
C ASN A 520 1.60 -17.18 -9.28
N TRP A 521 1.68 -15.87 -9.51
CA TRP A 521 0.77 -14.89 -8.91
C TRP A 521 0.82 -13.53 -9.62
N VAL A 522 -0.26 -12.75 -9.47
CA VAL A 522 -0.30 -11.30 -9.74
C VAL A 522 -0.77 -10.56 -8.49
N GLN A 523 -0.64 -9.24 -8.47
CA GLN A 523 -1.21 -8.38 -7.44
C GLN A 523 -2.26 -7.43 -8.03
N ALA A 524 -3.39 -7.36 -7.34
CA ALA A 524 -4.32 -6.24 -7.40
C ALA A 524 -4.39 -5.59 -6.01
N GLY A 525 -4.84 -4.35 -5.91
CA GLY A 525 -5.00 -3.73 -4.61
C GLY A 525 -5.59 -2.34 -4.63
N ASN A 526 -5.64 -1.75 -3.45
CA ASN A 526 -5.90 -0.36 -3.22
C ASN A 526 -5.24 0.05 -1.89
N TYR A 527 -5.57 1.23 -1.38
CA TYR A 527 -5.02 1.72 -0.12
C TYR A 527 -5.20 0.80 1.10
N ARG A 528 -6.18 -0.10 1.08
CA ARG A 528 -6.54 -0.93 2.23
C ARG A 528 -6.00 -2.34 2.09
N TRP A 529 -6.07 -2.89 0.89
CA TRP A 529 -5.83 -4.29 0.60
C TRP A 529 -4.75 -4.46 -0.44
N ASN A 530 -3.80 -5.34 -0.15
CA ASN A 530 -3.02 -6.04 -1.16
C ASN A 530 -3.68 -7.39 -1.43
N VAL A 531 -4.00 -7.66 -2.69
CA VAL A 531 -4.70 -8.86 -3.14
C VAL A 531 -3.80 -9.66 -4.06
N ILE A 532 -3.31 -10.79 -3.55
CA ILE A 532 -2.51 -11.73 -4.32
C ILE A 532 -3.45 -12.70 -5.03
N ILE A 533 -3.37 -12.80 -6.35
CA ILE A 533 -4.21 -13.67 -7.17
C ILE A 533 -3.34 -14.76 -7.80
N THR A 534 -3.67 -16.02 -7.57
CA THR A 534 -2.94 -17.19 -8.11
C THR A 534 -3.61 -17.73 -9.40
N PRO A 535 -2.92 -18.56 -10.21
CA PRO A 535 -3.44 -19.08 -11.48
C PRO A 535 -4.78 -19.82 -11.40
N ASP A 536 -5.06 -20.48 -10.28
CA ASP A 536 -6.34 -21.15 -10.02
C ASP A 536 -7.50 -20.17 -9.73
N GLY A 537 -7.21 -18.87 -9.64
CA GLY A 537 -8.14 -17.81 -9.30
C GLY A 537 -8.36 -17.62 -7.80
N THR A 538 -7.64 -18.36 -6.94
CA THR A 538 -7.64 -18.12 -5.50
C THR A 538 -7.05 -16.73 -5.22
N GLN A 539 -7.62 -16.03 -4.23
CA GLN A 539 -7.13 -14.72 -3.81
C GLN A 539 -6.78 -14.71 -2.32
N PHE A 540 -5.68 -14.03 -1.99
CA PHE A 540 -5.27 -13.74 -0.62
C PHE A 540 -5.25 -12.23 -0.41
N HIS A 541 -6.17 -11.74 0.39
CA HIS A 541 -6.33 -10.32 0.72
C HIS A 541 -5.61 -10.04 2.02
N ILE A 542 -4.59 -9.20 2.00
CA ILE A 542 -3.80 -8.80 3.17
C ILE A 542 -4.05 -7.33 3.45
N ASP A 543 -4.51 -7.00 4.65
CA ASP A 543 -4.64 -5.59 5.06
C ASP A 543 -3.32 -5.05 5.63
N ARG A 544 -3.22 -3.72 5.74
CA ARG A 544 -2.06 -3.04 6.36
C ARG A 544 -1.77 -3.42 7.83
N ARG A 545 -2.64 -4.20 8.47
CA ARG A 545 -2.46 -4.70 9.84
C ARG A 545 -1.93 -6.14 9.85
N GLY A 546 -1.70 -6.73 8.68
CA GLY A 546 -1.30 -8.12 8.52
C GLY A 546 -2.41 -9.12 8.82
N ASN A 547 -3.69 -8.72 8.78
CA ASN A 547 -4.78 -9.70 8.73
C ASN A 547 -4.94 -10.16 7.28
N TYR A 548 -5.14 -11.47 7.09
CA TYR A 548 -5.37 -12.02 5.77
C TYR A 548 -6.73 -12.70 5.64
N GLN A 549 -7.27 -12.71 4.44
CA GLN A 549 -8.49 -13.42 4.06
C GLN A 549 -8.24 -14.20 2.77
N LYS A 550 -8.78 -15.42 2.68
CA LYS A 550 -8.70 -16.25 1.48
C LYS A 550 -10.06 -16.26 0.78
N TYR A 551 -10.04 -16.13 -0.54
CA TYR A 551 -11.21 -16.27 -1.39
C TYR A 551 -10.93 -17.32 -2.47
N ASP A 552 -11.93 -18.12 -2.82
CA ASP A 552 -11.84 -19.02 -3.96
C ASP A 552 -12.06 -18.28 -5.30
N ARG A 553 -11.98 -19.02 -6.40
CA ARG A 553 -12.19 -18.50 -7.77
C ARG A 553 -13.55 -17.86 -7.99
N THR A 554 -14.56 -18.21 -7.20
CA THR A 554 -15.93 -17.65 -7.24
C THR A 554 -16.11 -16.47 -6.28
N TYR A 555 -15.02 -15.99 -5.68
CA TYR A 555 -15.01 -14.90 -4.70
C TYR A 555 -15.78 -15.22 -3.41
N ASN A 556 -15.93 -16.51 -3.08
CA ASN A 556 -16.46 -16.93 -1.79
C ASN A 556 -15.33 -17.04 -0.77
N LYS A 557 -15.57 -16.55 0.44
CA LYS A 557 -14.56 -16.59 1.52
C LYS A 557 -14.29 -18.03 1.93
N ALA A 558 -13.05 -18.46 1.77
CA ALA A 558 -12.59 -19.78 2.15
C ALA A 558 -11.85 -19.74 3.49
N SER A 559 -11.96 -20.82 4.27
CA SER A 559 -11.09 -21.00 5.43
C SER A 559 -9.66 -21.30 4.97
N SER A 560 -8.68 -20.75 5.68
CA SER A 560 -7.27 -20.98 5.43
C SER A 560 -6.59 -21.25 6.77
N THR A 561 -6.19 -22.49 7.00
CA THR A 561 -5.47 -22.89 8.23
C THR A 561 -3.96 -22.65 8.11
N HIS A 562 -3.44 -22.62 6.88
CA HIS A 562 -2.03 -22.38 6.59
C HIS A 562 -1.90 -21.29 5.51
N PRO A 563 -1.42 -20.07 5.87
CA PRO A 563 -1.13 -19.05 4.88
C PRO A 563 0.01 -19.51 3.96
N PRO A 564 0.02 -19.18 2.66
CA PRO A 564 1.15 -19.47 1.78
C PRO A 564 2.30 -18.50 2.09
N LEU A 565 3.05 -18.80 3.15
CA LEU A 565 4.02 -17.86 3.73
C LEU A 565 5.14 -17.47 2.75
N GLY A 566 5.64 -18.41 1.93
CA GLY A 566 6.64 -18.10 0.92
C GLY A 566 6.15 -17.08 -0.12
N LEU A 567 4.89 -17.23 -0.55
CA LEU A 567 4.23 -16.28 -1.46
C LEU A 567 4.08 -14.89 -0.82
N PHE A 568 3.72 -14.83 0.46
CA PHE A 568 3.58 -13.56 1.17
C PHE A 568 4.92 -12.83 1.32
N LEU A 569 6.01 -13.56 1.61
CA LEU A 569 7.35 -12.97 1.66
C LEU A 569 7.78 -12.37 0.32
N GLU A 570 7.55 -13.09 -0.78
CA GLU A 570 7.87 -12.61 -2.12
C GLU A 570 7.12 -11.31 -2.44
N VAL A 571 5.83 -11.30 -2.12
CA VAL A 571 4.94 -10.15 -2.30
C VAL A 571 5.38 -8.94 -1.48
N PHE A 572 5.66 -9.10 -0.19
CA PHE A 572 6.10 -7.99 0.68
C PHE A 572 7.45 -7.41 0.23
N ASN A 573 8.39 -8.27 -0.18
CA ASN A 573 9.68 -7.80 -0.70
C ASN A 573 9.51 -6.98 -1.99
N GLN A 574 8.56 -7.37 -2.85
CA GLN A 574 8.25 -6.61 -4.06
C GLN A 574 7.57 -5.28 -3.73
N GLU A 575 6.63 -5.26 -2.78
CA GLU A 575 5.90 -4.06 -2.36
C GLU A 575 6.81 -2.94 -1.86
N ASP A 576 7.89 -3.24 -1.16
CA ASP A 576 8.80 -2.23 -0.60
C ASP A 576 9.89 -1.76 -1.58
N SER A 577 9.83 -2.19 -2.84
CA SER A 577 10.94 -1.99 -3.77
C SER A 577 11.22 -0.52 -4.14
N PHE A 578 10.22 0.37 -4.19
CA PHE A 578 10.34 1.76 -4.62
C PHE A 578 9.99 2.79 -3.53
N PHE A 579 9.78 2.39 -2.27
CA PHE A 579 9.67 3.37 -1.19
C PHE A 579 11.05 3.92 -0.82
N GLU A 580 11.10 5.21 -0.49
CA GLU A 580 12.32 5.83 0.05
C GLU A 580 12.64 5.18 1.41
N LYS A 581 13.93 4.94 1.70
CA LYS A 581 14.40 4.27 2.93
C LYS A 581 15.21 5.20 3.80
#